data_AF-A0A7W9BTE1-F1
#
_entry.id   AF-A0A7W9BTE1-F1
#
_cell.length_a   1.000
_cell.length_b   1.000
_cell.length_c   1.000
_cell.angle_alpha   90.00
_cell.angle_beta   90.00
_cell.angle_gamma   90.00
#
_symmetry.space_group_name_H-M   'P 1'
#
loop_
_entity.id
_entity.type
_entity.pdbx_description
1 polymer ?
#
loop_
_entity_poly.entity_id
_entity_poly.type
_entity_poly.pdbx_seq_one_letter_code
_entity_poly.pdbx_strand_id
1 'polypeptide(L)'
;MIGWKRIVVTVGEKIGKAHLTYGMGAAAELVAASTILLAQVKGMPVSTTHILSSGVAGTMVANGSGLQKSTVRNIALAWIMTLPAAMLLAGLLYALFLTIVRATGNG
;
A
#
# COMPACT_ATOMS: atom_id res chain seq x y z
N MET A 1 9.69 3.12 17.68
CA MET A 1 8.98 3.11 16.38
C MET A 1 9.75 2.23 15.38
N ILE A 2 9.43 0.93 15.27
CA ILE A 2 10.22 -0.06 14.49
C ILE A 2 9.52 -0.45 13.16
N GLY A 3 8.20 -0.27 13.05
CA GLY A 3 7.40 -0.72 11.90
C GLY A 3 7.74 -0.04 10.57
N TRP A 4 7.98 1.27 10.58
CA TRP A 4 8.27 2.05 9.37
C TRP A 4 9.56 1.58 8.68
N LYS A 5 10.59 1.20 9.46
CA LYS A 5 11.89 0.75 8.94
C LYS A 5 11.73 -0.43 8.00
N ARG A 6 10.85 -1.38 8.35
CA ARG A 6 10.60 -2.57 7.51
C ARG A 6 9.93 -2.19 6.18
N ILE A 7 9.05 -1.19 6.20
CA ILE A 7 8.36 -0.68 5.00
C ILE A 7 9.37 0.02 4.08
N VAL A 8 10.15 0.96 4.62
CA VAL A 8 11.13 1.72 3.82
C VAL A 8 12.19 0.81 3.23
N VAL A 9 12.71 -0.16 3.99
CA VAL A 9 13.64 -1.16 3.47
C VAL A 9 13.00 -2.02 2.37
N THR A 10 11.74 -2.42 2.53
CA THR A 10 11.07 -3.22 1.49
C THR A 10 10.89 -2.42 0.21
N VAL A 11 10.47 -1.16 0.30
CA VAL A 11 10.26 -0.29 -0.86
C VAL A 11 11.59 0.06 -1.53
N GLY A 12 12.59 0.49 -0.76
CA GLY A 12 13.88 0.95 -1.29
C GLY A 12 14.82 -0.16 -1.75
N GLU A 13 14.75 -1.35 -1.17
CA GLU A 13 15.76 -2.40 -1.39
C GLU A 13 15.20 -3.71 -1.93
N LYS A 14 13.89 -3.98 -1.79
CA LYS A 14 13.32 -5.32 -2.10
C LYS A 14 12.35 -5.34 -3.27
N ILE A 15 11.96 -4.19 -3.84
CA ILE A 15 11.05 -4.17 -4.99
C ILE A 15 11.78 -4.62 -6.27
N GLY A 16 13.00 -4.13 -6.50
CA GLY A 16 13.81 -4.51 -7.65
C GLY A 16 14.94 -5.48 -7.30
N LYS A 17 15.64 -5.98 -8.32
CA LYS A 17 16.80 -6.87 -8.15
C LYS A 17 18.12 -6.11 -7.89
N ALA A 18 18.15 -4.82 -8.18
CA ALA A 18 19.26 -3.92 -7.89
C ALA A 18 18.85 -2.90 -6.82
N HIS A 19 19.81 -2.18 -6.25
CA HIS A 19 19.53 -1.10 -5.33
C HIS A 19 18.93 0.12 -6.07
N LEU A 20 18.00 0.80 -5.41
CA LEU A 20 17.42 2.03 -5.91
C LEU A 20 18.48 3.15 -5.90
N THR A 21 18.75 3.75 -7.05
CA THR A 21 19.64 4.92 -7.13
C THR A 21 18.90 6.19 -6.73
N TYR A 22 19.63 7.25 -6.36
CA TYR A 22 19.02 8.54 -6.04
C TYR A 22 18.17 9.11 -7.19
N GLY A 23 18.63 8.95 -8.44
CA GLY A 23 17.87 9.39 -9.61
C GLY A 23 16.56 8.62 -9.79
N MET A 24 16.56 7.30 -9.53
CA MET A 24 15.34 6.50 -9.54
C MET A 24 14.39 6.88 -8.40
N GLY A 25 14.92 7.15 -7.21
CA GLY A 25 14.13 7.63 -6.08
C GLY A 25 13.44 8.96 -6.41
N ALA A 26 14.19 9.93 -6.91
CA ALA A 26 13.65 11.23 -7.32
C ALA A 26 12.58 11.10 -8.40
N ALA A 27 12.81 10.27 -9.43
CA ALA A 27 11.83 10.03 -10.48
C ALA A 27 10.55 9.38 -9.93
N ALA A 28 10.68 8.38 -9.04
CA ALA A 28 9.54 7.71 -8.42
C ALA A 28 8.72 8.67 -7.55
N GLU A 29 9.38 9.54 -6.77
CA GLU A 29 8.71 10.53 -5.93
C GLU A 29 8.00 11.62 -6.76
N LEU A 30 8.61 12.10 -7.84
CA LEU A 30 7.99 13.08 -8.74
C LEU A 30 6.72 12.51 -9.40
N VAL A 31 6.78 11.27 -9.87
CA VAL A 31 5.61 10.58 -10.44
C VAL A 31 4.55 10.37 -9.36
N ALA A 32 4.95 10.00 -8.13
CA ALA A 32 4.00 9.80 -7.05
C ALA A 32 3.31 11.12 -6.66
N ALA A 33 4.07 12.18 -6.44
CA ALA A 33 3.57 13.50 -6.08
C ALA A 33 2.63 14.06 -7.15
N SER A 34 3.04 14.03 -8.42
CA SER A 34 2.19 14.50 -9.53
C SER A 34 0.89 13.70 -9.64
N THR A 35 0.95 12.37 -9.54
CA THR A 35 -0.25 11.51 -9.61
C THR A 35 -1.20 11.77 -8.43
N ILE A 36 -0.67 11.91 -7.22
CA ILE A 36 -1.47 12.22 -6.02
C ILE A 36 -2.11 13.59 -6.15
N LEU A 37 -1.38 14.61 -6.60
CA LEU A 37 -1.91 15.95 -6.81
C LEU A 37 -3.04 15.95 -7.85
N LEU A 38 -2.86 15.24 -8.96
CA LEU A 38 -3.90 15.11 -9.98
C LEU A 38 -5.16 14.42 -9.44
N ALA A 39 -5.01 13.36 -8.64
CA ALA A 39 -6.13 12.67 -8.00
C ALA A 39 -6.84 13.58 -6.99
N GLN A 40 -6.08 14.36 -6.21
CA GLN A 40 -6.60 15.31 -5.24
C GLN A 40 -7.44 16.41 -5.92
N VAL A 41 -6.95 17.01 -7.00
CA VAL A 41 -7.70 18.04 -7.76
C VAL A 41 -9.01 17.49 -8.31
N LYS A 42 -9.06 16.20 -8.64
CA LYS A 42 -10.27 15.50 -9.10
C LYS A 42 -11.15 14.94 -7.97
N GLY A 43 -10.75 15.11 -6.70
CA GLY A 43 -11.50 14.59 -5.55
C GLY A 43 -11.57 13.06 -5.48
N MET A 44 -10.65 12.34 -6.13
CA MET A 44 -10.68 10.88 -6.19
C MET A 44 -9.96 10.25 -4.99
N PRO A 45 -10.59 9.31 -4.26
CA PRO A 45 -9.90 8.57 -3.21
C PRO A 45 -8.87 7.62 -3.85
N VAL A 46 -7.59 7.84 -3.56
CA VAL A 46 -6.49 7.03 -4.09
C VAL A 46 -5.58 6.52 -2.98
N SER A 47 -4.90 5.40 -3.23
CA SER A 47 -3.91 4.86 -2.30
C SER A 47 -2.52 5.38 -2.64
N THR A 48 -1.97 6.22 -1.76
CA THR A 48 -0.60 6.76 -1.89
C THR A 48 0.46 5.66 -1.85
N THR A 49 0.23 4.57 -1.10
CA THR A 49 1.12 3.40 -1.05
C THR A 49 1.18 2.68 -2.40
N HIS A 50 0.04 2.51 -3.09
CA HIS A 50 0.02 1.90 -4.43
C HIS A 50 0.77 2.77 -5.44
N ILE A 51 0.53 4.08 -5.40
CA ILE A 51 1.17 5.03 -6.30
C ILE A 51 2.69 5.03 -6.11
N LEU A 52 3.17 5.20 -4.86
CA LEU A 52 4.61 5.22 -4.56
C LEU A 52 5.29 3.89 -4.89
N SER A 53 4.73 2.76 -4.44
CA SER A 53 5.34 1.43 -4.67
C SER A 53 5.41 1.10 -6.16
N SER A 54 4.39 1.50 -6.93
CA SER A 54 4.36 1.33 -8.39
C SER A 54 5.33 2.26 -9.09
N GLY A 55 5.52 3.49 -8.60
CA GLY A 55 6.55 4.41 -9.09
C GLY A 55 7.95 3.83 -8.94
N VAL A 56 8.27 3.31 -7.76
CA VAL A 56 9.55 2.62 -7.50
C VAL A 56 9.69 1.37 -8.38
N ALA A 57 8.66 0.52 -8.47
CA ALA A 57 8.71 -0.63 -9.37
C ALA A 57 8.92 -0.22 -10.84
N GLY A 58 8.28 0.86 -11.27
CA GLY A 58 8.40 1.43 -12.60
C GLY A 58 9.83 1.86 -12.93
N THR A 59 10.54 2.51 -12.00
CA THR A 59 11.93 2.91 -12.24
C THR A 59 12.87 1.70 -12.33
N MET A 60 12.61 0.64 -11.56
CA MET A 60 13.37 -0.62 -11.65
C MET A 60 13.16 -1.34 -12.99
N VAL A 61 11.93 -1.31 -13.52
CA VAL A 61 11.61 -1.84 -14.85
C VAL A 61 12.26 -0.97 -15.93
N ALA A 62 12.13 0.35 -15.85
CA ALA A 62 12.66 1.30 -16.83
C ALA A 62 14.19 1.24 -16.94
N ASN A 63 14.90 1.01 -15.83
CA ASN A 63 16.35 0.85 -15.84
C ASN A 63 16.82 -0.55 -16.30
N GLY A 64 15.92 -1.52 -16.46
CA GLY A 64 16.27 -2.88 -16.91
C GLY A 64 16.80 -3.81 -15.81
N SER A 65 16.94 -3.33 -14.57
CA SER A 65 17.32 -4.16 -13.42
C SER A 65 16.30 -5.27 -13.10
N GLY A 66 15.03 -5.04 -13.45
CA GLY A 66 13.94 -5.99 -13.27
C GLY A 66 13.44 -6.09 -11.83
N LEU A 67 12.26 -6.70 -11.69
CA LEU A 67 11.55 -6.80 -10.43
C LEU A 67 11.90 -8.07 -9.64
N GLN A 68 11.91 -7.95 -8.31
CA GLN A 68 11.93 -9.10 -7.43
C GLN A 68 10.51 -9.70 -7.35
N LYS A 69 10.24 -10.67 -8.24
CA LYS A 69 8.91 -11.26 -8.45
C LYS A 69 8.23 -11.74 -7.17
N SER A 70 8.98 -12.33 -6.23
CA SER A 70 8.45 -12.80 -4.93
C SER A 70 7.93 -11.63 -4.09
N THR A 71 8.70 -10.56 -3.96
CA THR A 71 8.32 -9.37 -3.20
C THR A 71 7.12 -8.67 -3.81
N VAL A 72 7.14 -8.43 -5.12
CA VAL A 72 6.00 -7.79 -5.81
C VAL A 72 4.73 -8.63 -5.69
N ARG A 73 4.83 -9.96 -5.83
CA ARG A 73 3.70 -10.87 -5.63
C ARG A 73 3.17 -10.79 -4.19
N ASN A 74 4.04 -10.80 -3.19
CA ASN A 74 3.63 -10.71 -1.79
C ASN A 74 2.93 -9.38 -1.48
N ILE A 75 3.43 -8.27 -2.04
CA ILE A 75 2.80 -6.95 -1.93
C ILE A 75 1.41 -6.96 -2.58
N ALA A 76 1.29 -7.47 -3.80
CA ALA A 76 0.01 -7.54 -4.51
C ALA A 76 -1.02 -8.43 -3.79
N LEU A 77 -0.58 -9.58 -3.26
CA LEU A 77 -1.42 -10.45 -2.43
C LEU A 77 -1.87 -9.74 -1.16
N ALA A 78 -0.98 -8.99 -0.50
CA ALA A 78 -1.33 -8.21 0.68
C ALA A 78 -2.40 -7.16 0.35
N TRP A 79 -2.29 -6.43 -0.76
CA TRP A 79 -3.28 -5.45 -1.18
C TRP A 79 -4.68 -6.04 -1.40
N ILE A 80 -4.73 -7.24 -1.98
CA ILE A 80 -6.01 -7.93 -2.20
C ILE A 80 -6.56 -8.47 -0.88
N MET A 81 -5.70 -9.03 -0.02
CA MET A 81 -6.13 -9.67 1.23
C MET A 81 -6.51 -8.68 2.34
N THR A 82 -6.01 -7.44 2.31
CA THR A 82 -6.37 -6.43 3.31
C THR A 82 -7.85 -6.05 3.25
N LEU A 83 -8.46 -6.02 2.06
CA LEU A 83 -9.87 -5.68 1.91
C LEU A 83 -10.81 -6.74 2.55
N PRO A 84 -10.73 -8.04 2.21
CA PRO A 84 -11.51 -9.08 2.88
C PRO A 84 -11.27 -9.13 4.39
N ALA A 85 -10.01 -9.00 4.82
CA ALA A 85 -9.68 -9.02 6.25
C ALA A 85 -10.35 -7.85 7.00
N ALA A 86 -10.29 -6.64 6.43
CA ALA A 86 -10.93 -5.46 7.01
C ALA A 86 -12.46 -5.59 7.02
N MET A 87 -13.05 -6.08 5.93
CA MET A 87 -14.50 -6.31 5.83
C MET A 87 -14.99 -7.33 6.86
N LEU A 88 -14.30 -8.46 6.99
CA LEU A 88 -14.63 -9.50 7.97
C LEU A 88 -14.51 -8.97 9.39
N LEU A 89 -13.41 -8.29 9.71
CA LEU A 89 -13.20 -7.73 11.05
C LEU A 89 -14.26 -6.67 11.38
N ALA A 90 -14.53 -5.74 10.46
CA ALA A 90 -15.56 -4.73 10.65
C ALA A 90 -16.96 -5.36 10.83
N GLY A 91 -17.30 -6.37 10.01
CA GLY A 91 -18.58 -7.08 10.11
C GLY A 91 -18.74 -7.83 11.43
N LEU A 92 -17.70 -8.53 11.90
CA LEU A 92 -17.71 -9.23 13.18
C LEU A 92 -17.85 -8.26 14.36
N LEU A 93 -17.09 -7.17 14.36
CA LEU A 93 -17.17 -6.14 15.40
C LEU A 93 -18.55 -5.48 15.41
N TYR A 94 -19.11 -5.15 14.24
CA TYR A 94 -20.45 -4.59 14.14
C TYR A 94 -21.51 -5.55 14.71
N ALA A 95 -21.47 -6.83 14.32
CA ALA A 95 -22.42 -7.83 14.82
C ALA A 95 -22.31 -8.03 16.34
N LEU A 96 -21.08 -8.04 16.87
CA LEU A 96 -20.82 -8.14 18.31
C LEU A 96 -21.41 -6.94 19.05
N PHE A 97 -21.09 -5.71 18.64
CA PHE A 97 -21.60 -4.50 19.29
C PHE A 97 -23.12 -4.38 19.19
N LEU A 98 -23.70 -4.74 18.04
CA LEU A 98 -25.15 -4.75 17.86
C LEU A 98 -25.83 -5.75 18.81
N THR A 99 -25.23 -6.92 19.02
CA THR A 99 -25.73 -7.93 19.96
C THR A 99 -25.71 -7.42 21.39
N ILE A 100 -24.63 -6.75 21.80
CA ILE A 100 -24.49 -6.15 23.13
C ILE A 100 -25.55 -5.06 23.34
N VAL A 101 -25.71 -4.12 22.40
CA VAL A 101 -26.69 -3.03 22.52
C VAL A 101 -28.11 -3.59 22.64
N ARG A 102 -28.47 -4.62 21.87
CA ARG A 102 -29.77 -5.29 21.96
C ARG A 102 -29.98 -5.99 23.30
N ALA A 103 -28.95 -6.61 23.85
CA ALA A 103 -29.03 -7.28 25.15
C ALA A 103 -29.27 -6.27 26.30
N THR A 104 -28.63 -5.09 26.24
CA THR A 104 -28.77 -4.06 27.28
C THR A 104 -30.06 -3.21 27.13
N GLY A 105 -30.57 -3.03 25.90
CA GLY A 105 -31.77 -2.24 25.64
C GLY A 105 -33.11 -2.96 25.85
N ASN A 106 -33.08 -4.26 26.16
CA ASN A 106 -34.26 -5.08 26.47
C ASN A 106 -34.54 -5.19 27.99
N GLY A 107 -33.98 -4.29 28.80
CA GLY A 107 -34.19 -4.18 30.25
C GLY A 107 -35.04 -2.97 30.63
#